data_AF-A0A1R3XZ70-F1
#
_entry.id   AF-A0A1R3XZ70-F1
#
_cell.length_a   1.000
_cell.length_b   1.000
_cell.length_c   1.000
_cell.angle_alpha   90.00
_cell.angle_beta   90.00
_cell.angle_gamma   90.00
#
_symmetry.space_group_name_H-M   'P 1'
#
loop_
_entity.id
_entity.type
_entity.pdbx_description
1 polymer ?
#
loop_
_entity_poly.entity_id
_entity_poly.type
_entity_poly.pdbx_seq_one_letter_code
_entity_poly.pdbx_strand_id
1 'polypeptide(L)'
;MVTTWALLFAPVPAASADPPDPTVSDGACPDVEVVFARGTGEPPGVGGIGEDFIDALRSKIGEKSMGVYGVDYPATTDFPTAMAGIYDAGTHVEQTAANCPQSKLVLGGFSQGAAVMGFVTAAAIPDGAPLDAPRPMPPEVADHVAAVTLFGMPSVAFMHSIGAPPIVIGPLYAEKTIQLCAPGDPVCSSGGNWAAHNGYADDGMVEQAAVFAAGRLG
;
A
#
# COMPACT_ATOMS: atom_id res chain seq x y z
N MET A 1 19.54 -51.80 62.66
CA MET A 1 19.49 -52.12 61.22
C MET A 1 18.67 -51.04 60.54
N VAL A 2 19.31 -50.10 59.85
CA VAL A 2 18.65 -49.17 58.92
C VAL A 2 19.63 -49.00 57.76
N THR A 3 19.27 -49.53 56.59
CA THR A 3 20.02 -49.47 55.34
C THR A 3 19.67 -48.20 54.59
N THR A 4 20.62 -47.28 54.45
CA THR A 4 20.48 -46.04 53.67
C THR A 4 20.87 -46.32 52.22
N TRP A 5 19.92 -46.19 51.29
CA TRP A 5 20.15 -46.27 49.85
C TRP A 5 20.36 -44.86 49.29
N ALA A 6 21.49 -44.60 48.65
CA ALA A 6 21.76 -43.37 47.92
C ALA A 6 21.31 -43.53 46.46
N LEU A 7 20.36 -42.69 46.02
CA LEU A 7 19.95 -42.58 44.61
C LEU A 7 20.88 -41.61 43.90
N LEU A 8 21.58 -42.09 42.88
CA LEU A 8 22.34 -41.28 41.93
C LEU A 8 21.38 -40.73 40.87
N PHE A 9 21.24 -39.41 40.79
CA PHE A 9 20.57 -38.73 39.67
C PHE A 9 21.61 -38.36 38.61
N ALA A 10 21.45 -38.86 37.39
CA ALA A 10 22.18 -38.40 36.22
C ALA A 10 21.48 -37.15 35.63
N PRO A 11 22.22 -36.13 35.16
CA PRO A 11 21.62 -34.96 34.55
C PRO A 11 21.11 -35.28 33.14
N VAL A 12 19.89 -34.83 32.83
CA VAL A 12 19.30 -34.86 31.49
C VAL A 12 19.81 -33.62 30.73
N PRO A 13 20.33 -33.73 29.49
CA PRO A 13 20.71 -32.56 28.72
C PRO A 13 19.44 -31.80 28.30
N ALA A 14 19.35 -30.54 28.70
CA ALA A 14 18.34 -29.62 28.19
C ALA A 14 18.70 -29.26 26.74
N ALA A 15 17.86 -29.68 25.79
CA ALA A 15 17.93 -29.20 24.43
C ALA A 15 17.26 -27.81 24.41
N SER A 16 18.06 -26.76 24.25
CA SER A 16 17.54 -25.43 23.94
C SER A 16 16.95 -25.46 22.54
N ALA A 17 15.63 -25.39 22.44
CA ALA A 17 14.97 -25.03 21.19
C ALA A 17 15.09 -23.51 21.05
N ASP A 18 15.95 -23.05 20.13
CA ASP A 18 15.91 -21.66 19.71
C ASP A 18 14.55 -21.38 19.06
N PRO A 19 13.90 -20.25 19.36
CA PRO A 19 12.74 -19.81 18.61
C PRO A 19 13.14 -19.60 17.14
N PRO A 20 12.24 -19.86 16.17
CA PRO A 20 12.52 -19.55 14.78
C PRO A 20 12.83 -18.06 14.66
N ASP A 21 14.01 -17.75 14.13
CA ASP A 21 14.44 -16.39 13.82
C ASP A 21 13.37 -15.72 12.94
N PRO A 22 12.96 -14.47 13.23
CA PRO A 22 12.19 -13.71 12.26
C PRO A 22 13.05 -13.62 11.00
N THR A 23 12.50 -14.02 9.85
CA THR A 23 13.16 -13.89 8.56
C THR A 23 13.47 -12.41 8.30
N VAL A 24 14.67 -12.00 8.69
CA VAL A 24 15.33 -10.80 8.17
C VAL A 24 15.61 -11.10 6.72
N SER A 25 14.89 -10.46 5.80
CA SER A 25 15.24 -10.49 4.38
C SER A 25 16.59 -9.79 4.20
N ASP A 26 17.64 -10.60 4.15
CA ASP A 26 18.98 -10.19 3.73
C ASP A 26 18.91 -9.61 2.29
N GLY A 27 19.12 -8.29 2.15
CA GLY A 27 19.84 -7.67 1.03
C GLY A 27 19.40 -7.90 -0.43
N ALA A 28 18.31 -8.61 -0.73
CA ALA A 28 17.82 -8.81 -2.09
C ALA A 28 16.56 -7.99 -2.34
N CYS A 29 16.62 -7.09 -3.32
CA CYS A 29 15.47 -6.36 -3.84
C CYS A 29 14.40 -7.35 -4.33
N PRO A 30 13.12 -7.20 -3.94
CA PRO A 30 12.08 -8.09 -4.40
C PRO A 30 11.82 -7.87 -5.90
N ASP A 31 11.33 -8.88 -6.62
CA ASP A 31 10.94 -8.72 -8.01
C ASP A 31 9.81 -7.67 -8.16
N VAL A 32 8.91 -7.65 -7.17
CA VAL A 32 7.78 -6.71 -7.09
C VAL A 32 7.73 -6.08 -5.70
N GLU A 33 7.40 -4.80 -5.60
CA GLU A 33 7.08 -4.18 -4.32
C GLU A 33 5.74 -3.46 -4.39
N VAL A 34 4.85 -3.77 -3.44
CA VAL A 34 3.57 -3.10 -3.31
C VAL A 34 3.70 -1.98 -2.28
N VAL A 35 3.49 -0.75 -2.70
CA VAL A 35 3.44 0.43 -1.82
C VAL A 35 1.96 0.80 -1.67
N PHE A 36 1.38 0.57 -0.50
CA PHE A 36 -0.06 0.73 -0.28
C PHE A 36 -0.38 1.76 0.81
N ALA A 37 -1.21 2.74 0.46
CA ALA A 37 -1.74 3.72 1.40
C ALA A 37 -3.14 3.32 1.87
N ARG A 38 -3.29 3.07 3.17
CA ARG A 38 -4.56 2.70 3.82
C ARG A 38 -5.59 3.84 3.80
N GLY A 39 -6.84 3.53 4.12
CA GLY A 39 -7.95 4.48 4.28
C GLY A 39 -7.99 5.16 5.64
N THR A 40 -8.86 6.17 5.76
CA THR A 40 -9.05 6.93 6.99
C THR A 40 -9.56 6.05 8.14
N GLY A 41 -8.89 6.14 9.29
CA GLY A 41 -9.25 5.42 10.51
C GLY A 41 -8.69 4.00 10.58
N GLU A 42 -8.03 3.51 9.53
CA GLU A 42 -7.41 2.18 9.54
C GLU A 42 -6.12 2.16 10.39
N PRO A 43 -5.81 1.03 11.07
CA PRO A 43 -4.60 0.88 11.85
C PRO A 43 -3.33 0.95 10.96
N PRO A 44 -2.15 1.30 11.51
CA PRO A 44 -0.90 1.30 10.75
C PRO A 44 -0.65 0.01 9.98
N GLY A 45 -0.11 0.14 8.76
CA GLY A 45 -0.01 -0.95 7.79
C GLY A 45 -0.75 -0.60 6.49
N VAL A 46 -1.21 -1.62 5.77
CA VAL A 46 -1.83 -1.47 4.44
C VAL A 46 -3.36 -1.33 4.50
N GLY A 47 -3.99 -1.58 5.65
CA GLY A 47 -5.45 -1.57 5.81
C GLY A 47 -6.12 -2.81 5.21
N GLY A 48 -7.41 -3.01 5.47
CA GLY A 48 -8.14 -4.22 5.07
C GLY A 48 -8.20 -4.42 3.55
N ILE A 49 -8.58 -3.37 2.81
CA ILE A 49 -8.58 -3.41 1.33
C ILE A 49 -7.17 -3.64 0.77
N GLY A 50 -6.14 -3.09 1.44
CA GLY A 50 -4.75 -3.32 1.07
C GLY A 50 -4.33 -4.78 1.27
N GLU A 51 -4.66 -5.38 2.42
CA GLU A 51 -4.40 -6.80 2.71
C GLU A 51 -5.06 -7.70 1.66
N ASP A 52 -6.36 -7.50 1.40
CA ASP A 52 -7.10 -8.28 0.40
C ASP A 52 -6.47 -8.16 -1.01
N PHE A 53 -6.05 -6.96 -1.40
CA PHE A 53 -5.38 -6.72 -2.68
C PHE A 53 -4.02 -7.40 -2.77
N ILE A 54 -3.22 -7.34 -1.71
CA ILE A 54 -1.91 -7.96 -1.63
C ILE A 54 -2.03 -9.48 -1.72
N ASP A 55 -2.98 -10.08 -1.01
CA ASP A 55 -3.23 -11.51 -1.04
C ASP A 55 -3.70 -11.96 -2.44
N ALA A 56 -4.63 -11.20 -3.03
CA ALA A 56 -5.09 -11.46 -4.39
C ALA A 56 -3.95 -11.35 -5.41
N LEU A 57 -3.10 -10.31 -5.33
CA LEU A 57 -1.96 -10.11 -6.22
C LEU A 57 -0.89 -11.20 -6.03
N ARG A 58 -0.59 -11.58 -4.79
CA ARG A 58 0.37 -12.64 -4.46
C ARG A 58 0.06 -13.93 -5.22
N SER A 59 -1.21 -14.29 -5.29
CA SER A 59 -1.66 -15.50 -6.01
C SER A 59 -1.45 -15.47 -7.52
N LYS A 60 -1.14 -14.30 -8.10
CA LYS A 60 -1.12 -14.05 -9.56
C LYS A 60 0.26 -13.75 -10.14
N ILE A 61 1.25 -13.50 -9.31
CA ILE A 61 2.61 -13.12 -9.76
C ILE A 61 3.57 -14.31 -9.89
N GLY A 62 3.09 -15.54 -9.69
CA GLY A 62 3.88 -16.77 -9.82
C GLY A 62 4.98 -16.86 -8.76
N GLU A 63 6.19 -17.19 -9.18
CA GLU A 63 7.36 -17.35 -8.29
C GLU A 63 8.05 -16.02 -7.94
N LYS A 64 7.58 -14.89 -8.49
CA LYS A 64 8.16 -13.56 -8.20
C LYS A 64 8.07 -13.29 -6.70
N SER A 65 9.22 -12.93 -6.11
CA SER A 65 9.26 -12.38 -4.77
C SER A 65 8.48 -11.06 -4.72
N MET A 66 7.77 -10.79 -3.62
CA MET A 66 7.07 -9.52 -3.47
C MET A 66 7.24 -8.96 -2.06
N GLY A 67 7.71 -7.71 -2.00
CA GLY A 67 7.74 -6.88 -0.80
C GLY A 67 6.44 -6.11 -0.64
N VAL A 68 6.14 -5.70 0.59
CA VAL A 68 4.99 -4.88 0.92
C VAL A 68 5.45 -3.74 1.81
N TYR A 69 5.07 -2.53 1.43
CA TYR A 69 5.29 -1.33 2.19
C TYR A 69 3.94 -0.65 2.45
N GLY A 70 3.56 -0.56 3.72
CA GLY A 70 2.42 0.24 4.16
C GLY A 70 2.88 1.67 4.40
N VAL A 71 2.27 2.62 3.69
CA VAL A 71 2.62 4.05 3.82
C VAL A 71 2.42 4.53 5.25
N ASP A 72 3.48 5.09 5.83
CA ASP A 72 3.48 5.57 7.21
C ASP A 72 2.98 7.01 7.29
N TYR A 73 1.70 7.12 7.62
CA TYR A 73 1.05 8.40 7.80
C TYR A 73 -0.14 8.29 8.75
N PRO A 74 -0.68 9.40 9.27
CA PRO A 74 -1.72 9.35 10.31
C PRO A 74 -3.03 8.68 9.91
N ALA A 75 -3.42 8.76 8.63
CA ALA A 75 -4.70 8.26 8.12
C ALA A 75 -5.93 8.70 8.95
N THR A 76 -6.02 9.98 9.30
CA THR A 76 -7.10 10.50 10.16
C THR A 76 -8.09 11.37 9.39
N THR A 77 -9.17 11.80 10.06
CA THR A 77 -10.12 12.78 9.50
C THR A 77 -9.56 14.21 9.46
N ASP A 78 -8.39 14.46 10.03
CA ASP A 78 -7.62 15.69 9.80
C ASP A 78 -6.92 15.58 8.43
N PHE A 79 -7.70 15.71 7.36
CA PHE A 79 -7.27 15.47 5.97
C PHE A 79 -5.95 16.15 5.56
N PRO A 80 -5.62 17.38 6.00
CA PRO A 80 -4.31 17.97 5.75
C PRO A 80 -3.11 17.11 6.16
N THR A 81 -3.26 16.25 7.19
CA THR A 81 -2.22 15.32 7.62
C THR A 81 -1.89 14.22 6.60
N ALA A 82 -2.76 14.01 5.59
CA ALA A 82 -2.49 13.10 4.47
C ALA A 82 -1.26 13.53 3.64
N MET A 83 -0.84 14.79 3.72
CA MET A 83 0.42 15.23 3.09
C MET A 83 1.63 14.42 3.56
N ALA A 84 1.65 13.97 4.83
CA ALA A 84 2.71 13.10 5.33
C ALA A 84 2.79 11.79 4.54
N GLY A 85 1.64 11.23 4.13
CA GLY A 85 1.60 10.03 3.31
C GLY A 85 2.08 10.25 1.88
N ILE A 86 1.85 11.44 1.31
CA ILE A 86 2.39 11.78 -0.02
C ILE A 86 3.92 11.87 0.05
N TYR A 87 4.46 12.49 1.10
CA TYR A 87 5.90 12.56 1.36
C TYR A 87 6.52 11.18 1.56
N ASP A 88 5.95 10.38 2.45
CA ASP A 88 6.44 9.05 2.79
C ASP A 88 6.42 8.11 1.58
N ALA A 89 5.26 7.97 0.92
CA ALA A 89 5.10 7.12 -0.25
C ALA A 89 5.99 7.55 -1.42
N GLY A 90 6.04 8.86 -1.73
CA GLY A 90 6.90 9.37 -2.80
C GLY A 90 8.37 9.11 -2.53
N THR A 91 8.81 9.34 -1.28
CA THR A 91 10.19 9.07 -0.86
C THR A 91 10.53 7.59 -0.97
N HIS A 92 9.65 6.70 -0.50
CA HIS A 92 9.88 5.25 -0.58
C HIS A 92 9.95 4.76 -2.03
N VAL A 93 9.07 5.26 -2.89
CA VAL A 93 9.06 4.93 -4.32
C VAL A 93 10.34 5.39 -5.02
N GLU A 94 10.78 6.62 -4.79
CA GLU A 94 12.04 7.14 -5.33
C GLU A 94 13.26 6.35 -4.83
N GLN A 95 13.28 6.02 -3.54
CA GLN A 95 14.35 5.22 -2.94
C GLN A 95 14.38 3.80 -3.51
N THR A 96 13.22 3.18 -3.71
CA THR A 96 13.13 1.85 -4.31
C THR A 96 13.61 1.86 -5.75
N ALA A 97 13.19 2.86 -6.55
CA ALA A 97 13.68 3.01 -7.93
C ALA A 97 15.21 3.15 -7.98
N ALA A 98 15.80 3.90 -7.05
CA ALA A 98 17.25 4.12 -7.00
C ALA A 98 18.04 2.90 -6.49
N ASN A 99 17.58 2.27 -5.41
CA ASN A 99 18.31 1.20 -4.72
C ASN A 99 18.02 -0.19 -5.30
N CYS A 100 16.85 -0.35 -5.92
CA CYS A 100 16.33 -1.59 -6.45
C CYS A 100 15.81 -1.41 -7.89
N PRO A 101 16.69 -1.06 -8.86
CA PRO A 101 16.26 -0.65 -10.20
C PRO A 101 15.61 -1.76 -11.03
N GLN A 102 15.73 -3.04 -10.61
CA GLN A 102 15.06 -4.16 -11.26
C GLN A 102 13.68 -4.47 -10.66
N SER A 103 13.39 -3.98 -9.45
CA SER A 103 12.09 -4.16 -8.81
C SER A 103 11.01 -3.40 -9.58
N LYS A 104 9.85 -4.04 -9.72
CA LYS A 104 8.65 -3.41 -10.26
C LYS A 104 7.74 -2.96 -9.14
N LEU A 105 7.36 -1.69 -9.15
CA LEU A 105 6.49 -1.10 -8.15
C LEU A 105 5.03 -1.21 -8.56
N VAL A 106 4.19 -1.63 -7.61
CA VAL A 106 2.73 -1.55 -7.69
C VAL A 106 2.27 -0.57 -6.62
N LEU A 107 1.71 0.56 -7.04
CA LEU A 107 1.19 1.56 -6.12
C LEU A 107 -0.29 1.28 -5.87
N GLY A 108 -0.72 1.37 -4.62
CA GLY A 108 -2.09 1.09 -4.24
C GLY A 108 -2.59 2.06 -3.18
N GLY A 109 -3.88 2.36 -3.22
CA GLY A 109 -4.48 3.16 -2.18
C GLY A 109 -5.98 2.99 -2.10
N PHE A 110 -6.50 3.10 -0.88
CA PHE A 110 -7.93 3.08 -0.60
C PHE A 110 -8.40 4.41 0.01
N SER A 111 -9.49 4.97 -0.51
CA SER A 111 -10.14 6.18 0.03
C SER A 111 -9.15 7.36 0.14
N GLN A 112 -8.84 7.84 1.35
CA GLN A 112 -7.80 8.85 1.56
C GLN A 112 -6.41 8.40 1.05
N GLY A 113 -6.06 7.12 1.19
CA GLY A 113 -4.83 6.56 0.63
C GLY A 113 -4.83 6.53 -0.91
N ALA A 114 -6.00 6.39 -1.54
CA ALA A 114 -6.12 6.55 -2.99
C ALA A 114 -5.84 8.00 -3.41
N ALA A 115 -6.24 8.99 -2.60
CA ALA A 115 -5.85 10.38 -2.79
C ALA A 115 -4.34 10.59 -2.62
N VAL A 116 -3.73 9.98 -1.60
CA VAL A 116 -2.27 10.00 -1.39
C VAL A 116 -1.55 9.51 -2.65
N MET A 117 -1.88 8.32 -3.14
CA MET A 117 -1.26 7.78 -4.35
C MET A 117 -1.57 8.58 -5.62
N GLY A 118 -2.76 9.17 -5.69
CA GLY A 118 -3.12 10.07 -6.77
C GLY A 118 -2.23 11.32 -6.82
N PHE A 119 -1.86 11.89 -5.68
CA PHE A 119 -0.90 13.00 -5.62
C PHE A 119 0.55 12.56 -5.81
N VAL A 120 0.95 11.40 -5.29
CA VAL A 120 2.29 10.83 -5.56
C VAL A 120 2.53 10.68 -7.07
N THR A 121 1.49 10.29 -7.81
CA THR A 121 1.55 10.07 -9.26
C THR A 121 1.14 11.30 -10.08
N ALA A 122 0.95 12.46 -9.46
CA ALA A 122 0.63 13.69 -10.16
C ALA A 122 1.85 14.24 -10.92
N ALA A 123 1.62 14.94 -12.03
CA ALA A 123 2.70 15.55 -12.83
C ALA A 123 3.00 17.01 -12.46
N ALA A 124 2.19 17.60 -11.58
CA ALA A 124 2.34 18.97 -11.10
C ALA A 124 1.74 19.09 -9.69
N ILE A 125 2.22 20.07 -8.94
CA ILE A 125 1.56 20.52 -7.72
C ILE A 125 0.27 21.24 -8.14
N PRO A 126 -0.92 20.81 -7.70
CA PRO A 126 -2.18 21.43 -8.13
C PRO A 126 -2.36 22.81 -7.51
N ASP A 127 -3.10 23.68 -8.20
CA ASP A 127 -3.48 24.99 -7.67
C ASP A 127 -4.21 24.84 -6.33
N GLY A 128 -3.84 25.66 -5.34
CA GLY A 128 -4.41 25.60 -4.00
C GLY A 128 -3.79 24.54 -3.09
N ALA A 129 -2.79 23.79 -3.54
CA ALA A 129 -1.98 22.96 -2.65
C ALA A 129 -1.20 23.81 -1.63
N PRO A 130 -0.90 23.27 -0.44
CA PRO A 130 0.00 23.91 0.51
C PRO A 130 1.38 24.21 -0.10
N LEU A 131 2.05 25.27 0.40
CA LEU A 131 3.35 25.70 -0.12
C LEU A 131 4.45 24.65 0.05
N ASP A 132 4.28 23.78 1.04
CA ASP A 132 5.12 22.64 1.37
C ASP A 132 4.56 21.34 0.78
N ALA A 133 3.77 21.38 -0.29
CA ALA A 133 3.39 20.17 -1.01
C ALA A 133 4.63 19.49 -1.63
N PRO A 134 4.73 18.15 -1.59
CA PRO A 134 5.78 17.40 -2.28
C PRO A 134 5.82 17.76 -3.77
N ARG A 135 7.03 17.82 -4.32
CA ARG A 135 7.17 17.94 -5.78
C ARG A 135 6.79 16.60 -6.44
N PRO A 136 6.30 16.63 -7.69
CA PRO A 136 6.16 15.42 -8.50
C PRO A 136 7.46 14.62 -8.52
N MET A 137 7.33 13.28 -8.47
CA MET A 137 8.47 12.39 -8.62
C MET A 137 9.15 12.61 -9.98
N PRO A 138 10.48 12.45 -10.09
CA PRO A 138 11.19 12.52 -11.36
C PRO A 138 10.58 11.58 -12.42
N PRO A 139 10.50 11.99 -13.70
CA PRO A 139 9.88 11.17 -14.75
C PRO A 139 10.41 9.74 -14.87
N GLU A 140 11.71 9.54 -14.66
CA GLU A 140 12.39 8.25 -14.70
C GLU A 140 11.87 7.24 -13.66
N VAL A 141 11.34 7.73 -12.53
CA VAL A 141 10.74 6.88 -11.49
C VAL A 141 9.50 6.16 -12.04
N ALA A 142 8.81 6.77 -13.00
CA ALA A 142 7.66 6.15 -13.64
C ALA A 142 8.05 4.82 -14.32
N ASP A 143 9.26 4.65 -14.84
CA ASP A 143 9.65 3.41 -15.53
C ASP A 143 9.76 2.20 -14.58
N HIS A 144 9.85 2.46 -13.27
CA HIS A 144 9.83 1.43 -12.22
C HIS A 144 8.41 1.07 -11.77
N VAL A 145 7.44 1.98 -11.94
CA VAL A 145 6.03 1.72 -11.58
C VAL A 145 5.33 0.96 -12.69
N ALA A 146 4.92 -0.27 -12.41
CA ALA A 146 4.21 -1.15 -13.33
C ALA A 146 2.70 -0.89 -13.33
N ALA A 147 2.11 -0.64 -12.15
CA ALA A 147 0.68 -0.42 -12.00
C ALA A 147 0.36 0.53 -10.83
N VAL A 148 -0.79 1.20 -10.93
CA VAL A 148 -1.39 2.01 -9.87
C VAL A 148 -2.84 1.54 -9.70
N THR A 149 -3.25 1.22 -8.47
CA THR A 149 -4.56 0.64 -8.14
C THR A 149 -5.27 1.51 -7.10
N LEU A 150 -6.31 2.21 -7.51
CA LEU A 150 -6.98 3.22 -6.68
C LEU A 150 -8.41 2.80 -6.38
N PHE A 151 -8.68 2.45 -5.13
CA PHE A 151 -10.00 2.07 -4.64
C PHE A 151 -10.66 3.27 -3.96
N GLY A 152 -11.82 3.69 -4.45
CA GLY A 152 -12.56 4.79 -3.83
C GLY A 152 -11.82 6.11 -3.88
N MET A 153 -11.06 6.36 -4.96
CA MET A 153 -10.38 7.63 -5.16
C MET A 153 -11.40 8.78 -5.06
N PRO A 154 -11.20 9.75 -4.14
CA PRO A 154 -12.19 10.80 -3.92
C PRO A 154 -12.50 11.59 -5.18
N SER A 155 -13.79 11.86 -5.39
CA SER A 155 -14.26 12.70 -6.47
C SER A 155 -13.83 14.16 -6.26
N VAL A 156 -13.86 14.96 -7.34
CA VAL A 156 -13.60 16.41 -7.26
C VAL A 156 -14.54 17.09 -6.25
N ALA A 157 -15.82 16.66 -6.20
CA ALA A 157 -16.80 17.20 -5.26
C ALA A 157 -16.43 16.89 -3.81
N PHE A 158 -15.98 15.66 -3.53
CA PHE A 158 -15.52 15.28 -2.20
C PHE A 158 -14.26 16.08 -1.80
N MET A 159 -13.26 16.16 -2.69
CA MET A 159 -12.03 16.93 -2.44
C MET A 159 -12.33 18.39 -2.12
N HIS A 160 -13.22 19.04 -2.88
CA HIS A 160 -13.64 20.40 -2.59
C HIS A 160 -14.34 20.54 -1.22
N SER A 161 -15.15 19.56 -0.82
CA SER A 161 -15.85 19.58 0.47
C SER A 161 -14.91 19.55 1.68
N ILE A 162 -13.71 18.97 1.53
CA ILE A 162 -12.67 18.92 2.56
C ILE A 162 -11.60 20.00 2.38
N GLY A 163 -11.80 20.94 1.45
CA GLY A 163 -10.85 22.03 1.17
C GLY A 163 -9.55 21.59 0.52
N ALA A 164 -9.53 20.42 -0.14
CA ALA A 164 -8.36 19.87 -0.82
C ALA A 164 -8.46 20.05 -2.35
N PRO A 165 -7.32 20.16 -3.05
CA PRO A 165 -7.31 20.27 -4.51
C PRO A 165 -7.81 18.97 -5.18
N PRO A 166 -8.31 19.03 -6.43
CA PRO A 166 -8.68 17.84 -7.17
C PRO A 166 -7.46 16.95 -7.44
N ILE A 167 -7.68 15.64 -7.45
CA ILE A 167 -6.65 14.64 -7.76
C ILE A 167 -6.56 14.50 -9.29
N VAL A 168 -5.35 14.64 -9.83
CA VAL A 168 -5.08 14.45 -11.27
C VAL A 168 -3.86 13.55 -11.42
N ILE A 169 -4.09 12.34 -11.95
CA ILE A 169 -3.02 11.38 -12.25
C ILE A 169 -2.19 11.90 -13.42
N GLY A 170 -0.87 11.90 -13.27
CA GLY A 170 0.05 12.35 -14.31
C GLY A 170 0.05 11.44 -15.55
N PRO A 171 0.38 11.97 -16.74
CA PRO A 171 0.32 11.22 -17.99
C PRO A 171 1.23 9.98 -18.02
N LEU A 172 2.34 9.99 -17.26
CA LEU A 172 3.24 8.84 -17.15
C LEU A 172 2.63 7.67 -16.34
N TYR A 173 1.56 7.93 -15.59
CA TYR A 173 0.86 6.96 -14.74
C TYR A 173 -0.54 6.61 -15.23
N ALA A 174 -1.17 7.49 -16.03
CA ALA A 174 -2.54 7.32 -16.50
C ALA A 174 -2.82 5.96 -17.13
N GLU A 175 -2.01 5.53 -18.11
CA GLU A 175 -2.19 4.26 -18.83
C GLU A 175 -1.94 3.02 -17.97
N LYS A 176 -1.31 3.18 -16.81
CA LYS A 176 -1.05 2.10 -15.84
C LYS A 176 -1.85 2.23 -14.56
N THR A 177 -2.86 3.09 -14.56
CA THR A 177 -3.75 3.27 -13.42
C THR A 177 -5.09 2.60 -13.68
N ILE A 178 -5.58 1.84 -12.71
CA ILE A 178 -6.98 1.43 -12.61
C ILE A 178 -7.63 2.17 -11.44
N GLN A 179 -8.75 2.84 -11.71
CA GLN A 179 -9.55 3.53 -10.71
C GLN A 179 -10.87 2.76 -10.55
N LEU A 180 -11.14 2.34 -9.32
CA LEU A 180 -12.29 1.52 -8.97
C LEU A 180 -13.19 2.32 -8.04
N CYS A 181 -14.44 2.48 -8.45
CA CYS A 181 -15.46 3.19 -7.69
C CYS A 181 -16.70 2.29 -7.57
N ALA A 182 -17.02 1.88 -6.35
CA ALA A 182 -18.16 1.01 -6.11
C ALA A 182 -19.47 1.76 -6.42
N PRO A 183 -20.47 1.11 -7.05
CA PRO A 183 -21.73 1.76 -7.36
C PRO A 183 -22.40 2.35 -6.11
N GLY A 184 -22.62 3.67 -6.14
CA GLY A 184 -23.26 4.39 -5.04
C GLY A 184 -22.32 4.84 -3.92
N ASP A 185 -21.01 4.63 -4.05
CA ASP A 185 -20.00 5.14 -3.11
C ASP A 185 -20.01 6.68 -3.07
N PRO A 186 -20.24 7.32 -1.89
CA PRO A 186 -20.31 8.77 -1.75
C PRO A 186 -18.95 9.50 -1.82
N VAL A 187 -17.82 8.80 -1.74
CA VAL A 187 -16.48 9.39 -1.76
C VAL A 187 -16.02 9.58 -3.20
N CYS A 188 -16.06 8.51 -4.00
CA CYS A 188 -15.62 8.53 -5.39
C CYS A 188 -16.72 8.88 -6.40
N SER A 189 -17.98 8.97 -5.97
CA SER A 189 -19.11 9.36 -6.82
C SER A 189 -20.08 10.29 -6.09
N SER A 190 -21.19 10.67 -6.73
CA SER A 190 -22.29 11.41 -6.11
C SER A 190 -23.30 10.51 -5.37
N GLY A 191 -22.92 9.27 -5.06
CA GLY A 191 -23.73 8.30 -4.35
C GLY A 191 -23.93 8.64 -2.87
N GLY A 192 -24.60 7.74 -2.14
CA GLY A 192 -24.91 7.89 -0.71
C GLY A 192 -24.75 6.59 0.10
N ASN A 193 -24.19 5.55 -0.50
CA ASN A 193 -24.05 4.23 0.10
C ASN A 193 -22.66 4.04 0.71
N TRP A 194 -22.53 4.34 2.00
CA TRP A 194 -21.28 4.13 2.74
C TRP A 194 -20.87 2.66 2.89
N ALA A 195 -21.80 1.71 2.72
CA ALA A 195 -21.43 0.29 2.69
C ALA A 195 -20.66 -0.04 1.41
N ALA A 196 -21.04 0.56 0.26
CA ALA A 196 -20.30 0.40 -0.98
C ALA A 196 -18.86 0.92 -0.87
N HIS A 197 -18.65 2.03 -0.15
CA HIS A 197 -17.30 2.56 0.07
C HIS A 197 -16.36 1.59 0.80
N ASN A 198 -16.89 0.67 1.59
CA ASN A 198 -16.09 -0.33 2.30
C ASN A 198 -16.18 -1.73 1.66
N GLY A 199 -16.94 -1.89 0.58
CA GLY A 199 -17.31 -3.18 -0.02
C GLY A 199 -16.46 -3.61 -1.21
N TYR A 200 -15.32 -2.96 -1.47
CA TYR A 200 -14.50 -3.21 -2.67
C TYR A 200 -14.01 -4.66 -2.82
N ALA A 201 -13.73 -5.33 -1.71
CA ALA A 201 -13.37 -6.75 -1.71
C ALA A 201 -14.56 -7.64 -2.10
N ASP A 202 -15.69 -7.46 -1.41
CA ASP A 202 -16.92 -8.22 -1.63
C ASP A 202 -17.50 -8.03 -3.04
N ASP A 203 -17.34 -6.83 -3.62
CA ASP A 203 -17.79 -6.51 -4.97
C ASP A 203 -16.84 -7.01 -6.08
N GLY A 204 -15.77 -7.73 -5.72
CA GLY A 204 -14.81 -8.31 -6.67
C GLY A 204 -13.85 -7.30 -7.32
N MET A 205 -13.89 -6.04 -6.88
CA MET A 205 -13.02 -4.99 -7.42
C MET A 205 -11.56 -5.19 -7.01
N VAL A 206 -11.31 -5.76 -5.82
CA VAL A 206 -9.96 -6.17 -5.40
C VAL A 206 -9.34 -7.18 -6.37
N GLU A 207 -10.09 -8.21 -6.76
CA GLU A 207 -9.65 -9.20 -7.74
C GLU A 207 -9.40 -8.55 -9.11
N GLN A 208 -10.27 -7.63 -9.53
CA GLN A 208 -10.09 -6.86 -10.77
C GLN A 208 -8.77 -6.06 -10.77
N ALA A 209 -8.46 -5.38 -9.67
CA ALA A 209 -7.21 -4.65 -9.52
C ALA A 209 -5.99 -5.58 -9.52
N ALA A 210 -6.07 -6.71 -8.83
CA ALA A 210 -4.98 -7.69 -8.75
C ALA A 210 -4.67 -8.30 -10.12
N VAL A 211 -5.70 -8.63 -10.92
CA VAL A 211 -5.53 -9.09 -12.31
C VAL A 211 -4.91 -8.00 -13.17
N PHE A 212 -5.38 -6.75 -13.04
CA PHE A 212 -4.81 -5.62 -13.77
C PHE A 212 -3.32 -5.43 -13.44
N ALA A 213 -2.96 -5.41 -12.14
CA ALA A 213 -1.58 -5.23 -11.70
C ALA A 213 -0.68 -6.38 -12.15
N ALA A 214 -1.12 -7.64 -11.96
CA ALA A 214 -0.38 -8.82 -12.41
C ALA A 214 -0.08 -8.77 -13.93
N GLY A 215 -1.06 -8.34 -14.73
CA GLY A 215 -0.91 -8.18 -16.18
C GLY A 215 0.12 -7.11 -16.61
N ARG A 216 0.58 -6.24 -15.69
CA ARG A 216 1.63 -5.24 -15.95
C ARG A 216 3.03 -5.68 -15.48
N LEU A 217 3.13 -6.80 -14.76
CA LEU A 217 4.36 -7.25 -14.12
C LEU A 217 5.20 -8.22 -14.97
N GLY A 218 4.73 -8.57 -16.18
CA GLY A 218 5.46 -9.41 -17.14
C GLY A 218 5.44 -10.89 -16.78
#